data_AF-A0A1A9B817-F1
#
_entry.id   AF-A0A1A9B817-F1
#
_cell.length_a   1.000
_cell.length_b   1.000
_cell.length_c   1.000
_cell.angle_alpha   90.00
_cell.angle_beta   90.00
_cell.angle_gamma   90.00
#
_symmetry.space_group_name_H-M   'P 1'
#
loop_
_entity.id
_entity.type
_entity.pdbx_description
1 polymer ?
#
loop_
_entity_poly.entity_id
_entity_poly.type
_entity_poly.pdbx_seq_one_letter_code
_entity_poly.pdbx_strand_id
1 'polypeptide(L)'
;MNGDALLNIGVFAAATGLTIPALRHYDEVGLLKPAQVDPGSGYRRYHHGQLDDARLICGLRAVGVPIDEVRAVVGRPAGQVRSALDAHRERLVAQIREVSQRIVAVDEFIEKGTAMPVLQTIRPVQIRIKVADVQEAAVFYTAAFDVVFNEAISSVQFGTYRTDRFFLITLEERDGGMSRHDSTRFGLLVDNVDAAHDRAIEAGGVEVHPPTDFAWKPRTSCVRDPDGNVIDLSQA
;
A
#
# COMPACT_ATOMS: atom_id res chain seq x y z
N MET A 1 -35.43 -26.07 20.70
CA MET A 1 -34.38 -27.11 20.76
C MET A 1 -34.35 -27.85 19.42
N ASN A 2 -33.47 -27.45 18.49
CA ASN A 2 -33.26 -28.17 17.22
C ASN A 2 -31.79 -28.02 16.76
N GLY A 3 -30.85 -28.13 17.71
CA GLY A 3 -29.42 -27.83 17.50
C GLY A 3 -28.54 -29.02 17.11
N ASP A 4 -29.04 -30.26 17.17
CA ASP A 4 -28.24 -31.48 17.05
C ASP A 4 -28.37 -32.22 15.71
N ALA A 5 -28.96 -31.59 14.70
CA ALA A 5 -29.01 -32.18 13.36
C ALA A 5 -27.62 -32.16 12.71
N LEU A 6 -26.94 -33.31 12.74
CA LEU A 6 -25.67 -33.55 12.07
C LEU A 6 -25.86 -33.79 10.57
N LEU A 7 -25.31 -32.90 9.75
CA LEU A 7 -25.28 -32.99 8.30
C LEU A 7 -24.10 -33.85 7.85
N ASN A 8 -24.32 -34.72 6.86
CA ASN A 8 -23.20 -35.40 6.21
C ASN A 8 -22.40 -34.40 5.36
N ILE A 9 -21.13 -34.73 5.08
CA ILE A 9 -20.21 -33.84 4.35
C ILE A 9 -20.75 -33.39 2.97
N GLY A 10 -21.54 -34.22 2.28
CA GLY A 10 -22.11 -33.87 0.98
C GLY A 10 -23.23 -32.83 1.08
N VAL A 11 -24.14 -32.99 2.04
CA VAL A 11 -25.20 -32.02 2.31
C VAL A 11 -24.61 -30.70 2.83
N PHE A 12 -23.59 -30.79 3.69
CA PHE A 12 -22.89 -29.61 4.20
C PHE A 12 -22.14 -28.85 3.10
N ALA A 13 -21.46 -29.57 2.20
CA ALA A 13 -20.83 -29.00 1.00
C ALA A 13 -21.85 -28.23 0.14
N ALA A 14 -22.98 -28.86 -0.18
CA ALA A 14 -24.04 -28.23 -0.97
C ALA A 14 -24.62 -26.97 -0.31
N ALA A 15 -24.79 -26.97 1.02
CA ALA A 15 -25.38 -25.86 1.76
C ALA A 15 -24.43 -24.65 1.96
N THR A 16 -23.12 -24.86 1.81
CA THR A 16 -22.07 -23.86 2.08
C THR A 16 -21.35 -23.38 0.83
N GLY A 17 -21.48 -24.11 -0.29
CA GLY A 17 -20.73 -23.85 -1.52
C GLY A 17 -19.29 -24.38 -1.48
N LEU A 18 -18.88 -25.01 -0.37
CA LEU A 18 -17.56 -25.63 -0.25
C LEU A 18 -17.55 -27.00 -0.93
N THR A 19 -16.44 -27.34 -1.58
CA THR A 19 -16.25 -28.68 -2.15
C THR A 19 -15.91 -29.69 -1.04
N ILE A 20 -16.22 -30.96 -1.25
CA ILE A 20 -15.84 -32.04 -0.31
C ILE A 20 -14.31 -32.09 -0.07
N PRO A 21 -13.45 -31.96 -1.10
CA PRO A 21 -12.01 -31.83 -0.89
C PRO A 21 -11.63 -30.62 -0.03
N ALA A 22 -12.28 -29.46 -0.22
CA ALA A 22 -12.02 -28.28 0.61
C ALA A 22 -12.41 -28.54 2.08
N LEU A 23 -13.55 -29.19 2.34
CA LEU A 23 -13.96 -29.54 3.70
C LEU A 23 -12.98 -30.51 4.39
N ARG A 24 -12.43 -31.48 3.66
CA ARG A 24 -11.39 -32.39 4.18
C ARG A 24 -10.10 -31.63 4.46
N HIS A 25 -9.67 -30.78 3.53
CA HIS A 25 -8.49 -29.96 3.72
C HIS A 25 -8.64 -29.00 4.92
N TYR A 26 -9.82 -28.38 5.09
CA TYR A 26 -10.09 -27.48 6.20
C TYR A 26 -10.16 -28.18 7.54
N ASP A 27 -10.57 -29.44 7.58
CA ASP A 27 -10.44 -30.30 8.76
C ASP A 27 -8.96 -30.57 9.08
N GLU A 28 -8.17 -31.00 8.09
CA GLU A 28 -6.73 -31.30 8.23
C GLU A 28 -5.92 -30.10 8.75
N VAL A 29 -6.17 -28.91 8.19
CA VAL A 29 -5.51 -27.67 8.61
C VAL A 29 -6.20 -26.99 9.80
N GLY A 30 -7.22 -27.61 10.38
CA GLY A 30 -7.93 -27.14 11.58
C GLY A 30 -8.72 -25.85 11.39
N LEU A 31 -9.04 -25.46 10.16
CA LEU A 31 -9.85 -24.27 9.85
C LEU A 31 -11.35 -24.52 10.12
N LEU A 32 -11.86 -25.68 9.76
CA LEU A 32 -13.25 -26.07 9.98
C LEU A 32 -13.32 -27.56 10.32
N LYS A 33 -13.36 -27.86 11.62
CA LYS A 33 -13.41 -29.24 12.10
C LYS A 33 -14.84 -29.81 11.99
N PRO A 34 -15.00 -31.06 11.56
CA PRO A 34 -16.27 -31.74 11.65
C PRO A 34 -16.66 -31.89 13.13
N ALA A 35 -17.96 -31.86 13.38
CA ALA A 35 -18.54 -32.14 14.68
C ALA A 35 -18.28 -33.59 15.12
N GLN A 36 -18.33 -34.52 14.16
CA GLN A 36 -18.10 -35.94 14.39
C GLN A 36 -17.35 -36.56 13.21
N VAL A 37 -16.40 -37.43 13.53
CA VAL A 37 -15.78 -38.35 12.58
C VAL A 37 -16.13 -39.77 13.02
N ASP A 38 -16.75 -40.55 12.13
CA ASP A 38 -17.09 -41.94 12.39
C ASP A 38 -15.80 -42.79 12.54
N PRO A 39 -15.58 -43.50 13.66
CA PRO A 39 -14.32 -44.20 13.91
C PRO A 39 -14.06 -45.39 12.97
N GLY A 40 -15.11 -46.00 12.42
CA GLY A 40 -14.98 -47.18 11.56
C GLY A 40 -14.80 -46.86 10.08
N SER A 41 -15.46 -45.80 9.61
CA SER A 41 -15.52 -45.44 8.19
C SER A 41 -14.81 -44.11 7.85
N GLY A 42 -14.46 -43.30 8.85
CA GLY A 42 -13.88 -41.97 8.66
C GLY A 42 -14.86 -40.92 8.12
N TYR A 43 -16.16 -41.22 8.11
CA TYR A 43 -17.19 -40.31 7.62
C TYR A 43 -17.31 -39.07 8.51
N ARG A 44 -17.33 -37.90 7.88
CA ARG A 44 -17.41 -36.60 8.56
C ARG A 44 -18.84 -36.09 8.60
N ARG A 45 -19.24 -35.57 9.75
CA ARG A 45 -20.52 -34.93 9.99
C ARG A 45 -20.32 -33.57 10.66
N TYR A 46 -21.15 -32.61 10.30
CA TYR A 46 -21.06 -31.21 10.72
C TYR A 46 -22.37 -30.77 11.37
N HIS A 47 -22.30 -29.88 12.37
CA HIS A 47 -23.50 -29.28 12.94
C HIS A 47 -24.09 -28.23 12.00
N HIS A 48 -25.41 -28.08 12.03
CA HIS A 48 -26.09 -26.99 11.33
C HIS A 48 -25.59 -25.60 11.78
N GLY A 49 -25.15 -25.47 13.04
CA GLY A 49 -24.55 -24.24 13.57
C GLY A 49 -23.21 -23.85 12.93
N GLN A 50 -22.56 -24.75 12.19
CA GLN A 50 -21.30 -24.47 11.49
C GLN A 50 -21.51 -23.87 10.09
N LEU A 51 -22.77 -23.74 9.62
CA LEU A 51 -23.06 -23.29 8.26
C LEU A 51 -22.63 -21.83 8.03
N ASP A 52 -22.84 -20.95 9.00
CA ASP A 52 -22.54 -19.52 8.84
C ASP A 52 -21.02 -19.29 8.80
N ASP A 53 -20.26 -19.95 9.67
CA ASP A 53 -18.80 -19.95 9.63
C ASP A 53 -18.27 -20.54 8.32
N ALA A 54 -18.85 -21.65 7.85
CA ALA A 54 -18.43 -22.26 6.59
C ALA A 54 -18.70 -21.38 5.36
N ARG A 55 -19.84 -20.67 5.34
CA ARG A 55 -20.16 -19.68 4.30
C ARG A 55 -19.22 -18.49 4.35
N LEU A 56 -18.89 -18.02 5.55
CA LEU A 56 -17.90 -16.96 5.75
C LEU A 56 -16.52 -17.40 5.23
N ILE A 57 -16.05 -18.60 5.60
CA ILE A 57 -14.80 -19.18 5.07
C ILE A 57 -14.84 -19.21 3.54
N CYS A 58 -15.93 -19.69 2.94
CA CYS A 58 -16.09 -19.74 1.49
C CYS A 58 -15.96 -18.36 0.85
N GLY A 59 -16.67 -17.35 1.38
CA GLY A 59 -16.63 -15.98 0.88
C GLY A 59 -15.25 -15.34 1.00
N LEU A 60 -14.60 -15.46 2.15
CA LEU A 60 -13.25 -14.92 2.38
C LEU A 60 -12.21 -15.56 1.46
N ARG A 61 -12.28 -16.89 1.27
CA ARG A 61 -11.39 -17.61 0.35
C ARG A 61 -11.64 -17.25 -1.10
N ALA A 62 -12.90 -16.99 -1.49
CA ALA A 62 -13.24 -16.58 -2.85
C ALA A 62 -12.65 -15.22 -3.24
N VAL A 63 -12.47 -14.32 -2.27
CA VAL A 63 -11.82 -13.01 -2.49
C VAL A 63 -10.30 -13.04 -2.27
N GLY A 64 -9.71 -14.23 -2.09
CA GLY A 64 -8.25 -14.40 -2.01
C GLY A 64 -7.64 -14.23 -0.62
N VAL A 65 -8.44 -14.13 0.45
CA VAL A 65 -7.91 -14.01 1.82
C VAL A 65 -7.13 -15.29 2.18
N PRO A 66 -5.86 -15.20 2.63
CA PRO A 66 -5.05 -16.36 3.01
C PRO A 66 -5.66 -17.18 4.15
N ILE A 67 -5.40 -18.50 4.16
CA ILE A 67 -6.04 -19.43 5.09
C ILE A 67 -5.76 -19.10 6.57
N ASP A 68 -4.56 -18.62 6.88
CA ASP A 68 -4.17 -18.24 8.24
C ASP A 68 -4.92 -16.99 8.73
N GLU A 69 -5.22 -16.06 7.82
CA GLU A 69 -6.02 -14.87 8.14
C GLU A 69 -7.50 -15.22 8.31
N VAL A 70 -8.02 -16.13 7.46
CA VAL A 70 -9.38 -16.66 7.65
C VAL A 70 -9.50 -17.32 9.02
N ARG A 71 -8.50 -18.12 9.44
CA ARG A 71 -8.47 -18.75 10.77
C ARG A 71 -8.54 -17.73 11.91
N ALA A 72 -7.94 -16.54 11.74
CA ALA A 72 -7.94 -15.51 12.76
C ALA A 72 -9.33 -14.87 12.97
N VAL A 73 -10.18 -14.85 11.94
CA VAL A 73 -11.46 -14.11 11.96
C VAL A 73 -12.71 -14.98 12.02
N VAL A 74 -12.63 -16.28 11.71
CA VAL A 74 -13.78 -17.20 11.82
C VAL A 74 -14.21 -17.31 13.29
N GLY A 75 -15.53 -17.26 13.54
CA GLY A 75 -16.10 -17.24 14.89
C GLY A 75 -15.90 -15.93 15.65
N ARG A 76 -15.37 -14.87 15.01
CA ARG A 76 -15.20 -13.54 15.64
C ARG A 76 -16.37 -12.60 15.31
N PRO A 77 -16.55 -11.52 16.10
CA PRO A 77 -17.57 -10.51 15.82
C PRO A 77 -17.37 -9.88 14.43
N ALA A 78 -18.48 -9.49 13.79
CA ALA A 78 -18.47 -8.93 12.43
C ALA A 78 -17.52 -7.74 12.23
N GLY A 79 -17.28 -6.93 13.28
CA GLY A 79 -16.31 -5.84 13.24
C GLY A 79 -14.87 -6.30 12.97
N GLN A 80 -14.44 -7.44 13.54
CA GLN A 80 -13.09 -7.97 13.32
C GLN A 80 -12.94 -8.54 11.91
N VAL A 81 -13.98 -9.21 11.41
CA VAL A 81 -14.03 -9.69 10.01
C VAL A 81 -13.92 -8.51 9.04
N ARG A 82 -14.64 -7.41 9.31
CA ARG A 82 -14.59 -6.18 8.50
C ARG A 82 -13.19 -5.57 8.48
N SER A 83 -12.55 -5.41 9.65
CA SER A 83 -11.19 -4.88 9.73
C SER A 83 -10.18 -5.74 8.96
N ALA A 84 -10.31 -7.06 9.00
CA ALA A 84 -9.45 -7.95 8.21
C ALA A 84 -9.66 -7.80 6.69
N LEU A 85 -10.90 -7.60 6.25
CA LEU A 85 -11.21 -7.31 4.85
C LEU A 85 -10.69 -5.94 4.40
N ASP A 86 -10.79 -4.91 5.25
CA ASP A 86 -10.25 -3.59 4.98
C ASP A 86 -8.71 -3.66 4.81
N ALA A 87 -8.01 -4.35 5.71
CA ALA A 87 -6.57 -4.58 5.59
C ALA A 87 -6.18 -5.44 4.36
N HIS A 88 -7.00 -6.44 4.00
CA HIS A 88 -6.78 -7.21 2.77
C HIS A 88 -6.96 -6.35 1.52
N ARG A 89 -7.97 -5.48 1.50
CA ARG A 89 -8.21 -4.52 0.42
C ARG A 89 -7.03 -3.58 0.25
N GLU A 90 -6.48 -3.04 1.33
CA GLU A 90 -5.30 -2.16 1.28
C GLU A 90 -4.09 -2.85 0.68
N ARG A 91 -3.82 -4.11 1.05
CA ARG A 91 -2.76 -4.92 0.43
C ARG A 91 -2.98 -5.15 -1.07
N LEU A 92 -4.22 -5.45 -1.49
CA LEU A 92 -4.54 -5.61 -2.91
C LEU A 92 -4.32 -4.30 -3.69
N VAL A 93 -4.68 -3.15 -3.11
CA VAL A 93 -4.42 -1.83 -3.72
C VAL A 93 -2.91 -1.56 -3.82
N ALA A 94 -2.13 -1.88 -2.78
CA ALA A 94 -0.68 -1.77 -2.82
C ALA A 94 -0.06 -2.66 -3.91
N GLN A 95 -0.56 -3.90 -4.06
CA GLN A 95 -0.13 -4.83 -5.09
C GLN A 95 -0.44 -4.32 -6.51
N ILE A 96 -1.61 -3.69 -6.71
CA ILE A 96 -1.94 -3.04 -7.99
C ILE A 96 -0.88 -1.98 -8.32
N ARG A 97 -0.56 -1.10 -7.37
CA ARG A 97 0.44 -0.04 -7.58
C ARG A 97 1.81 -0.61 -7.94
N GLU A 98 2.26 -1.63 -7.21
CA GLU A 98 3.54 -2.29 -7.47
C GLU A 98 3.59 -2.93 -8.86
N VAL A 99 2.53 -3.66 -9.24
CA VAL A 99 2.44 -4.28 -10.57
C VAL A 99 2.39 -3.22 -11.67
N SER A 100 1.64 -2.14 -11.48
CA SER A 100 1.61 -1.02 -12.44
C SER A 100 2.98 -0.37 -12.63
N GLN A 101 3.75 -0.17 -11.56
CA GLN A 101 5.12 0.36 -11.67
C GLN A 101 6.05 -0.59 -12.42
N ARG A 102 5.93 -1.91 -12.17
CA ARG A 102 6.70 -2.92 -12.91
C ARG A 102 6.34 -2.95 -14.38
N ILE A 103 5.06 -2.77 -14.73
CA ILE A 103 4.61 -2.65 -16.13
C ILE A 103 5.27 -1.44 -16.78
N VAL A 104 5.24 -0.26 -16.14
CA VAL A 104 5.92 0.93 -16.65
C VAL A 104 7.40 0.65 -16.91
N ALA A 105 8.10 0.01 -15.97
CA ALA A 105 9.51 -0.35 -16.16
C ALA A 105 9.73 -1.32 -17.33
N VAL A 106 8.84 -2.31 -17.51
CA VAL A 106 8.88 -3.24 -18.65
C VAL A 106 8.65 -2.50 -19.96
N ASP A 107 7.68 -1.59 -20.03
CA ASP A 107 7.40 -0.78 -21.21
C ASP A 107 8.61 0.10 -21.56
N GLU A 108 9.29 0.69 -20.56
CA GLU A 108 10.54 1.40 -20.78
C GLU A 108 11.64 0.52 -21.39
N PHE A 109 11.77 -0.74 -20.94
CA PHE A 109 12.72 -1.69 -21.53
C PHE A 109 12.36 -2.07 -22.97
N ILE A 110 11.07 -2.19 -23.28
CA ILE A 110 10.59 -2.49 -24.63
C ILE A 110 10.87 -1.31 -25.57
N GLU A 111 10.61 -0.08 -25.13
CA GLU A 111 10.78 1.12 -25.96
C GLU A 111 12.25 1.54 -26.12
N LYS A 112 13.03 1.54 -25.03
CA LYS A 112 14.40 2.10 -24.99
C LYS A 112 15.49 1.03 -25.22
N GLY A 113 15.11 -0.24 -25.24
CA GLY A 113 16.01 -1.37 -25.38
C GLY A 113 16.71 -1.77 -24.08
N THR A 114 17.41 -2.90 -24.09
CA THR A 114 18.08 -3.48 -22.91
C THR A 114 19.47 -2.90 -22.62
N ALA A 115 19.95 -1.97 -23.44
CA ALA A 115 21.21 -1.28 -23.21
C ALA A 115 21.01 -0.30 -22.05
N MET A 116 21.51 -0.64 -20.86
CA MET A 116 21.46 0.27 -19.73
C MET A 116 22.20 1.56 -20.06
N PRO A 117 21.60 2.74 -19.84
CA PRO A 117 22.29 4.00 -20.05
C PRO A 117 23.55 4.00 -19.19
N VAL A 118 24.67 4.38 -19.77
CA VAL A 118 25.90 4.56 -19.01
C VAL A 118 25.67 5.75 -18.09
N LEU A 119 25.43 5.50 -16.80
CA LEU A 119 25.26 6.53 -15.78
C LEU A 119 26.61 7.21 -15.54
N GLN A 120 27.00 8.14 -16.42
CA GLN A 120 28.37 8.65 -16.51
C GLN A 120 28.54 10.12 -16.09
N THR A 121 27.58 10.70 -15.38
CA THR A 121 27.64 12.11 -14.95
C THR A 121 27.42 12.28 -13.45
N ILE A 122 28.03 13.32 -12.87
CA ILE A 122 27.81 13.74 -11.48
C ILE A 122 26.37 14.25 -11.37
N ARG A 123 25.58 13.70 -10.46
CA ARG A 123 24.20 14.11 -10.21
C ARG A 123 23.79 13.89 -8.74
N PRO A 124 22.78 14.61 -8.23
CA PRO A 124 22.20 14.28 -6.94
C PRO A 124 21.50 12.91 -7.03
N VAL A 125 21.75 12.06 -6.03
CA VAL A 125 21.06 10.75 -5.89
C VAL A 125 20.17 10.74 -4.66
N GLN A 126 20.51 11.53 -3.64
CA GLN A 126 19.78 11.58 -2.38
C GLN A 126 19.95 12.95 -1.72
N ILE A 127 18.87 13.51 -1.20
CA ILE A 127 18.87 14.57 -0.18
C ILE A 127 18.21 14.00 1.07
N ARG A 128 18.73 14.39 2.24
CA ARG A 128 18.15 14.04 3.54
C ARG A 128 17.54 15.29 4.14
N ILE A 129 16.28 15.22 4.53
CA ILE A 129 15.55 16.33 5.16
C ILE A 129 15.02 15.93 6.53
N LYS A 130 14.92 16.90 7.43
CA LYS A 130 14.40 16.71 8.78
C LYS A 130 12.90 17.02 8.83
N VAL A 131 12.12 16.08 9.37
CA VAL A 131 10.66 16.16 9.53
C VAL A 131 10.27 15.82 10.96
N ALA A 132 9.11 16.28 11.43
CA ALA A 132 8.61 15.97 12.76
C ALA A 132 8.09 14.53 12.85
N ASP A 133 7.38 14.08 11.82
CA ASP A 133 6.85 12.73 11.68
C ASP A 133 7.06 12.25 10.24
N VAL A 134 7.68 11.08 10.08
CA VAL A 134 8.01 10.53 8.76
C VAL A 134 6.77 10.15 7.96
N GLN A 135 5.71 9.68 8.61
CA GLN A 135 4.49 9.23 7.94
C GLN A 135 3.65 10.43 7.49
N GLU A 136 3.51 11.46 8.33
CA GLU A 136 2.82 12.69 7.94
C GLU A 136 3.53 13.38 6.77
N ALA A 137 4.86 13.47 6.82
CA ALA A 137 5.66 13.99 5.72
C ALA A 137 5.52 13.11 4.46
N ALA A 138 5.56 11.79 4.59
CA ALA A 138 5.36 10.88 3.45
C ALA A 138 4.02 11.12 2.74
N VAL A 139 2.93 11.33 3.51
CA VAL A 139 1.61 11.68 2.98
C VAL A 139 1.67 13.00 2.22
N PHE A 140 2.28 14.03 2.79
CA PHE A 140 2.44 15.34 2.14
C PHE A 140 3.17 15.21 0.79
N TYR A 141 4.37 14.62 0.79
CA TYR A 141 5.19 14.54 -0.43
C TYR A 141 4.52 13.68 -1.51
N THR A 142 3.89 12.57 -1.13
CA THR A 142 3.12 11.71 -2.04
C THR A 142 1.99 12.49 -2.71
N ALA A 143 1.21 13.25 -1.93
CA ALA A 143 0.09 14.03 -2.44
C ALA A 143 0.53 15.23 -3.29
N ALA A 144 1.57 15.96 -2.86
CA ALA A 144 2.05 17.15 -3.53
C ALA A 144 2.69 16.84 -4.91
N PHE A 145 3.51 15.79 -4.96
CA PHE A 145 4.39 15.54 -6.11
C PHE A 145 4.11 14.24 -6.87
N ASP A 146 3.06 13.50 -6.52
CA ASP A 146 2.69 12.23 -7.17
C ASP A 146 3.85 11.22 -7.17
N VAL A 147 4.50 11.11 -6.01
CA VAL A 147 5.69 10.30 -5.78
C VAL A 147 5.40 9.17 -4.81
N VAL A 148 6.24 8.15 -4.82
CA VAL A 148 6.01 6.94 -4.03
C VAL A 148 6.90 6.98 -2.79
N PHE A 149 6.31 6.77 -1.62
CA PHE A 149 7.05 6.57 -0.38
C PHE A 149 7.46 5.11 -0.22
N ASN A 150 8.74 4.89 0.07
CA ASN A 150 9.31 3.59 0.42
C ASN A 150 9.60 3.55 1.92
N GLU A 151 8.73 2.86 2.68
CA GLU A 151 8.83 2.72 4.13
C GLU A 151 10.11 2.04 4.60
N ALA A 152 10.66 1.09 3.82
CA ALA A 152 11.85 0.33 4.23
C ALA A 152 13.11 1.18 4.33
N ILE A 153 13.13 2.34 3.66
CA ILE A 153 14.27 3.28 3.64
C ILE A 153 13.84 4.70 4.00
N SER A 154 12.64 4.89 4.53
CA SER A 154 12.04 6.20 4.86
C SER A 154 12.27 7.26 3.77
N SER A 155 12.07 6.89 2.51
CA SER A 155 12.41 7.78 1.38
C SER A 155 11.30 7.91 0.37
N VAL A 156 11.11 9.13 -0.10
CA VAL A 156 10.28 9.46 -1.26
C VAL A 156 11.12 9.29 -2.52
N GLN A 157 10.62 8.51 -3.47
CA GLN A 157 11.33 8.17 -4.69
C GLN A 157 10.85 8.99 -5.89
N PHE A 158 11.81 9.59 -6.60
CA PHE A 158 11.62 10.26 -7.87
C PHE A 158 12.25 9.41 -8.98
N GLY A 159 11.49 9.15 -10.05
CA GLY A 159 11.93 8.37 -11.20
C GLY A 159 12.21 6.89 -10.92
N THR A 160 12.75 6.20 -11.92
CA THR A 160 13.05 4.77 -11.88
C THR A 160 14.50 4.52 -11.48
N TYR A 161 14.76 3.58 -10.56
CA TYR A 161 16.12 3.21 -10.15
C TYR A 161 17.00 2.87 -11.37
N ARG A 162 18.27 3.33 -11.35
CA ARG A 162 19.24 3.22 -12.46
C ARG A 162 18.89 4.00 -13.74
N THR A 163 18.01 5.00 -13.66
CA THR A 163 17.81 5.98 -14.75
C THR A 163 18.37 7.34 -14.37
N ASP A 164 18.50 8.24 -15.35
CA ASP A 164 18.99 9.61 -15.11
C ASP A 164 18.01 10.51 -14.36
N ARG A 165 16.77 10.05 -14.22
CA ARG A 165 15.73 10.73 -13.45
C ARG A 165 15.63 10.23 -12.00
N PHE A 166 16.46 9.25 -11.61
CA PHE A 166 16.41 8.70 -10.26
C PHE A 166 16.99 9.66 -9.23
N PHE A 167 16.20 9.96 -8.21
CA PHE A 167 16.62 10.73 -7.05
C PHE A 167 15.75 10.40 -5.82
N LEU A 168 16.29 10.49 -4.61
CA LEU A 168 15.59 10.22 -3.35
C LEU A 168 15.55 11.45 -2.45
N ILE A 169 14.43 11.66 -1.79
CA ILE A 169 14.36 12.49 -0.57
C ILE A 169 14.12 11.56 0.61
N THR A 170 15.12 11.42 1.47
CA THR A 170 15.00 10.65 2.71
C THR A 170 14.48 11.54 3.82
N LEU A 171 13.40 11.08 4.44
CA LEU A 171 12.75 11.72 5.57
C LEU A 171 13.36 11.17 6.85
N GLU A 172 13.93 12.07 7.66
CA GLU A 172 14.48 11.72 8.96
C GLU A 172 13.74 12.49 10.05
N GLU A 173 13.31 11.78 11.10
CA GLU A 173 12.72 12.44 12.25
C GLU A 173 13.71 13.41 12.90
N ARG A 174 13.18 14.52 13.40
CA ARG A 174 13.94 15.50 14.18
C ARG A 174 14.29 14.91 15.54
N ASP A 175 15.59 14.86 15.85
CA ASP A 175 16.04 14.62 17.21
C ASP A 175 15.57 15.78 18.10
N GLY A 176 15.08 15.48 19.31
CA GLY A 176 14.37 16.41 20.21
C GLY A 176 15.17 17.59 20.80
N GLY A 177 16.24 18.05 20.12
CA GLY A 177 17.20 19.03 20.63
C GLY A 177 17.61 20.18 19.71
N MET A 178 16.93 20.45 18.58
CA MET A 178 17.39 21.49 17.63
C MET A 178 16.35 22.58 17.28
N SER A 179 16.85 23.77 16.91
CA SER A 179 16.13 25.04 16.76
C SER A 179 15.38 25.19 15.42
N ARG A 180 14.54 26.24 15.30
CA ARG A 180 13.82 26.67 14.07
C ARG A 180 14.71 26.90 12.81
N HIS A 181 16.03 26.79 12.93
CA HIS A 181 17.00 26.98 11.84
C HIS A 181 17.33 25.70 11.04
N ASP A 182 16.68 24.58 11.35
CA ASP A 182 16.93 23.28 10.71
C ASP A 182 16.15 23.03 9.41
N SER A 183 15.47 24.05 8.86
CA SER A 183 14.71 23.87 7.63
C SER A 183 15.66 23.68 6.44
N THR A 184 15.44 22.59 5.69
CA THR A 184 16.17 22.34 4.46
C THR A 184 15.52 23.11 3.32
N ARG A 185 16.33 23.68 2.43
CA ARG A 185 15.87 24.30 1.19
C ARG A 185 16.38 23.51 -0.01
N PHE A 186 15.51 23.14 -0.91
CA PHE A 186 15.87 22.41 -2.12
C PHE A 186 14.95 22.79 -3.29
N GLY A 187 15.42 22.54 -4.50
CA GLY A 187 14.69 22.85 -5.73
C GLY A 187 14.21 21.58 -6.44
N LEU A 188 13.00 21.62 -6.98
CA LEU A 188 12.46 20.58 -7.86
C LEU A 188 12.12 21.19 -9.22
N LEU A 189 12.44 20.44 -10.27
CA LEU A 189 11.96 20.72 -11.62
C LEU A 189 10.63 20.00 -11.82
N VAL A 190 9.60 20.68 -12.30
CA VAL A 190 8.25 20.14 -12.50
C VAL A 190 7.71 20.50 -13.88
N ASP A 191 6.90 19.61 -14.46
CA ASP A 191 6.29 19.81 -15.77
C ASP A 191 5.21 20.90 -15.78
N ASN A 192 4.63 21.23 -14.63
CA ASN A 192 3.65 22.30 -14.47
C ASN A 192 3.71 22.86 -13.05
N VAL A 193 4.25 24.07 -12.91
CA VAL A 193 4.44 24.76 -11.62
C VAL A 193 3.13 25.09 -10.96
N ASP A 194 2.12 25.57 -11.69
CA ASP A 194 0.82 25.92 -11.12
C ASP A 194 0.15 24.67 -10.55
N ALA A 195 0.07 23.58 -11.33
CA ALA A 195 -0.54 22.33 -10.86
C ALA A 195 0.22 21.68 -9.69
N ALA A 196 1.56 21.72 -9.70
CA ALA A 196 2.35 21.21 -8.58
C ALA A 196 2.23 22.10 -7.33
N HIS A 197 2.15 23.41 -7.51
CA HIS A 197 1.92 24.36 -6.43
C HIS A 197 0.57 24.13 -5.76
N ASP A 198 -0.51 24.06 -6.55
CA ASP A 198 -1.86 23.86 -6.04
C ASP A 198 -1.96 22.55 -5.25
N ARG A 199 -1.43 21.44 -5.77
CA ARG A 199 -1.38 20.16 -5.04
C ARG A 199 -0.60 20.27 -3.73
N ALA A 200 0.50 21.00 -3.71
CA ALA A 200 1.28 21.18 -2.50
C ALA A 200 0.50 21.98 -1.44
N ILE A 201 -0.25 23.00 -1.83
CA ILE A 201 -1.13 23.76 -0.92
C ILE A 201 -2.28 22.87 -0.42
N GLU A 202 -2.94 22.12 -1.30
CA GLU A 202 -4.00 21.18 -0.95
C GLU A 202 -3.52 20.07 0.00
N ALA A 203 -2.26 19.64 -0.13
CA ALA A 203 -1.61 18.67 0.74
C ALA A 203 -1.25 19.21 2.14
N GLY A 204 -1.49 20.51 2.41
CA GLY A 204 -1.18 21.16 3.69
C GLY A 204 0.09 22.02 3.68
N GLY A 205 0.64 22.29 2.51
CA GLY A 205 1.75 23.21 2.33
C GLY A 205 1.33 24.66 2.51
N VAL A 206 2.31 25.51 2.85
CA VAL A 206 2.11 26.96 2.99
C VAL A 206 2.75 27.68 1.81
N GLU A 207 2.00 28.53 1.13
CA GLU A 207 2.53 29.37 0.06
C GLU A 207 3.59 30.33 0.62
N VAL A 208 4.79 30.28 0.05
CA VAL A 208 5.87 31.24 0.33
C VAL A 208 5.95 32.26 -0.81
N HIS A 209 5.78 31.80 -2.04
CA HIS A 209 5.77 32.63 -3.24
C HIS A 209 4.86 31.99 -4.30
N PRO A 210 3.89 32.73 -4.86
CA PRO A 210 2.96 32.18 -5.85
C PRO A 210 3.67 31.86 -7.17
N PRO A 211 3.09 31.00 -8.03
CA PRO A 211 3.54 30.80 -9.40
C PRO A 211 3.67 32.12 -10.17
N THR A 212 4.91 32.44 -10.56
CA THR A 212 5.24 33.73 -11.16
C THR A 212 6.18 33.57 -12.35
N ASP A 213 5.91 34.35 -13.40
CA ASP A 213 6.77 34.44 -14.58
C ASP A 213 7.90 35.46 -14.36
N PHE A 214 9.06 35.14 -14.92
CA PHE A 214 10.22 36.00 -14.86
C PHE A 214 10.83 36.13 -16.26
N ALA A 215 11.36 37.30 -16.58
CA ALA A 215 12.01 37.53 -17.87
C ALA A 215 13.35 36.78 -18.03
N TRP A 216 14.00 36.42 -16.92
CA TRP A 216 15.38 35.90 -16.89
C TRP A 216 15.51 34.47 -16.35
N LYS A 217 14.40 33.84 -15.95
CA LYS A 217 14.39 32.47 -15.42
C LYS A 217 13.05 31.79 -15.74
N PRO A 218 12.97 30.46 -15.69
CA PRO A 218 11.71 29.76 -15.85
C PRO A 218 10.66 30.25 -14.86
N ARG A 219 9.39 30.00 -15.17
CA ARG A 219 8.30 30.19 -14.20
C ARG A 219 8.61 29.41 -12.93
N THR A 220 8.47 30.05 -11.78
CA THR A 220 8.78 29.42 -10.49
C THR A 220 7.74 29.72 -9.44
N SER A 221 7.60 28.84 -8.46
CA SER A 221 6.86 29.09 -7.22
C SER A 221 7.67 28.58 -6.02
N CYS A 222 7.23 28.92 -4.81
CA CYS A 222 7.88 28.49 -3.58
C CYS A 222 6.80 28.08 -2.56
N VAL A 223 6.94 26.87 -2.03
CA VAL A 223 6.07 26.35 -0.97
C VAL A 223 6.90 25.89 0.21
N ARG A 224 6.27 25.89 1.38
CA ARG A 224 6.85 25.31 2.59
C ARG A 224 6.05 24.07 2.98
N ASP A 225 6.72 22.98 3.26
CA ASP A 225 6.07 21.78 3.79
C ASP A 225 5.61 22.01 5.26
N PRO A 226 4.78 21.13 5.84
CA PRO A 226 4.30 21.27 7.22
C PRO A 226 5.43 21.38 8.25
N ASP A 227 6.60 20.80 7.96
CA ASP A 227 7.78 20.79 8.83
C ASP A 227 8.65 22.05 8.72
N GLY A 228 8.41 22.88 7.71
CA GLY A 228 9.10 24.12 7.48
C GLY A 228 10.21 24.08 6.43
N ASN A 229 10.44 22.94 5.78
CA ASN A 229 11.36 22.83 4.65
C ASN A 229 10.82 23.65 3.47
N VAL A 230 11.72 24.30 2.75
CA VAL A 230 11.38 25.22 1.66
C VAL A 230 11.66 24.56 0.33
N ILE A 231 10.64 24.50 -0.52
CA ILE A 231 10.67 23.81 -1.80
C ILE A 231 10.51 24.84 -2.90
N ASP A 232 11.57 25.07 -3.65
CA ASP A 232 11.55 25.95 -4.82
C ASP A 232 11.15 25.13 -6.06
N LEU A 233 10.00 25.44 -6.67
CA LEU A 233 9.51 24.75 -7.87
C LEU A 233 9.90 25.55 -9.10
N SER A 234 10.49 24.89 -10.09
CA SER A 234 10.84 25.47 -11.38
C SER A 234 10.20 24.69 -12.52
N GLN A 235 9.66 25.41 -13.50
CA GLN A 235 9.05 24.82 -14.71
C GLN A 235 10.15 24.23 -15.60
N ALA A 236 9.92 23.00 -16.10
CA ALA A 236 10.76 22.33 -17.09
C ALA A 236 10.76 23.03 -18.46
#